data_AF-A0A232ES02-F1
#
_entry.id   AF-A0A232ES02-F1
#
_cell.length_a   1.000
_cell.length_b   1.000
_cell.length_c   1.000
_cell.angle_alpha   90.00
_cell.angle_beta   90.00
_cell.angle_gamma   90.00
#
_symmetry.space_group_name_H-M   'P 1'
#
loop_
_entity.id
_entity.type
_entity.pdbx_description
1 polymer ?
#
loop_
_entity_poly.entity_id
_entity_poly.type
_entity_poly.pdbx_seq_one_letter_code
_entity_poly.pdbx_strand_id
1 'polypeptide(L)'
;MDFFCQLIVPRKSPKIDFVANLPPEISEMILKNLDEKSLINASQVSRTWLTVCKSTPKLKTRIVEHYRRQQMYNLFPSVKRTSILDIIITITLLILVLFQFIRCVIFRPKYY
;
A
#
# COMPACT_ATOMS: atom_id res chain seq x y z
N MET A 1 34.76 -1.46 -38.91
CA MET A 1 34.79 -1.63 -37.43
C MET A 1 33.36 -1.38 -36.96
N ASP A 2 32.42 -2.25 -37.33
CA ASP A 2 30.98 -1.93 -37.27
C ASP A 2 30.12 -3.06 -36.67
N PHE A 3 30.77 -4.13 -36.19
CA PHE A 3 30.08 -5.31 -35.67
C PHE A 3 29.62 -5.17 -34.21
N PHE A 4 30.28 -4.32 -33.41
CA PHE A 4 30.02 -4.22 -31.97
C PHE A 4 28.99 -3.15 -31.58
N CYS A 5 28.66 -2.21 -32.47
CA CYS A 5 27.65 -1.17 -32.19
C CYS A 5 26.20 -1.69 -32.21
N GLN A 6 25.97 -2.94 -32.64
CA GLN A 6 24.64 -3.56 -32.64
C GLN A 6 24.24 -4.21 -31.31
N LEU A 7 25.15 -4.31 -30.34
CA LEU A 7 24.88 -4.97 -29.05
C LEU A 7 24.31 -4.04 -27.96
N ILE A 8 24.14 -2.74 -28.23
CA ILE A 8 23.56 -1.76 -27.29
C ILE A 8 22.26 -1.15 -27.84
N VAL A 9 21.54 -1.88 -28.70
CA VAL A 9 20.12 -1.55 -28.92
C VAL A 9 19.37 -2.08 -27.69
N PRO A 10 18.64 -1.26 -26.92
CA PRO A 10 17.74 -1.78 -25.91
C PRO A 10 16.67 -2.57 -26.68
N ARG A 11 16.84 -3.89 -26.77
CA ARG A 11 15.80 -4.77 -27.29
C ARG A 11 14.61 -4.57 -26.37
N LYS A 12 13.61 -3.83 -26.86
CA LYS A 12 12.27 -3.83 -26.30
C LYS A 12 11.77 -5.25 -26.46
N SER A 13 12.05 -6.10 -25.47
CA SER A 13 11.58 -7.47 -25.49
C SER A 13 10.05 -7.41 -25.55
N PRO A 14 9.42 -8.20 -26.42
CA PRO A 14 7.97 -8.31 -26.39
C PRO A 14 7.59 -8.71 -24.97
N LYS A 15 6.66 -7.97 -24.34
CA LYS A 15 6.13 -8.32 -23.03
C LYS A 15 5.36 -9.63 -23.20
N ILE A 16 6.05 -10.74 -22.95
CA ILE A 16 5.45 -12.07 -22.95
C ILE A 16 4.71 -12.22 -21.63
N ASP A 17 3.40 -12.46 -21.70
CA ASP A 17 2.60 -12.84 -20.53
C ASP A 17 2.80 -14.33 -20.26
N PHE A 18 3.73 -14.66 -19.36
CA PHE A 18 4.04 -16.05 -19.04
C PHE A 18 2.83 -16.80 -18.49
N VAL A 19 2.02 -16.17 -17.63
CA VAL A 19 0.89 -16.86 -16.98
C VAL A 19 -0.23 -17.17 -17.97
N ALA A 20 -0.43 -16.30 -18.96
CA ALA A 20 -1.44 -16.53 -20.01
C ALA A 20 -0.96 -17.52 -21.10
N ASN A 21 0.34 -17.61 -21.35
CA ASN A 21 0.90 -18.43 -22.43
C ASN A 21 1.41 -19.81 -21.96
N LEU A 22 1.64 -20.00 -20.65
CA LEU A 22 2.05 -21.27 -20.09
C LEU A 22 0.84 -22.19 -19.83
N PRO A 23 1.06 -23.52 -19.84
CA PRO A 23 0.08 -24.46 -19.34
C PRO A 23 -0.34 -24.12 -17.90
N PRO A 24 -1.63 -24.32 -17.54
CA PRO A 24 -2.17 -23.91 -16.25
C PRO A 24 -1.44 -24.54 -15.07
N GLU A 25 -0.92 -25.76 -15.21
CA GLU A 25 -0.17 -26.49 -14.18
C GLU A 25 1.16 -25.77 -13.84
N ILE A 26 1.85 -25.26 -14.87
CA ILE A 26 3.13 -24.56 -14.69
C ILE A 26 2.89 -23.19 -14.10
N SER A 27 1.89 -22.46 -14.60
CA SER A 27 1.47 -21.17 -14.06
C SER A 27 1.07 -21.30 -12.58
N GLU A 28 0.32 -22.35 -12.24
CA GLU A 28 -0.05 -22.64 -10.86
C GLU A 28 1.17 -22.95 -9.97
N MET A 29 2.13 -23.72 -10.47
CA MET A 29 3.35 -24.05 -9.72
C MET A 29 4.18 -22.80 -9.41
N ILE A 30 4.27 -21.85 -10.35
CA ILE A 30 4.91 -20.55 -10.12
C ILE A 30 4.15 -19.76 -9.05
N LEU A 31 2.82 -19.63 -9.20
CA LEU A 31 1.98 -18.85 -8.27
C LEU A 31 1.99 -19.42 -6.85
N LYS A 32 2.12 -20.75 -6.67
CA LYS A 32 2.23 -21.39 -5.36
C LYS A 32 3.48 -20.98 -4.59
N ASN A 33 4.58 -20.70 -5.29
CA ASN A 33 5.85 -20.30 -4.68
C ASN A 33 5.89 -18.81 -4.31
N LEU A 34 4.87 -18.03 -4.70
CA LEU A 34 4.80 -16.61 -4.34
C LEU A 34 4.40 -16.42 -2.87
N ASP A 35 5.03 -15.42 -2.25
CA ASP A 35 4.60 -14.89 -0.96
C ASP A 35 3.20 -14.27 -1.07
N GLU A 36 2.56 -14.03 0.09
CA GLU A 36 1.18 -13.55 0.14
C GLU A 36 1.01 -12.22 -0.60
N LYS A 37 1.95 -11.28 -0.45
CA LYS A 37 1.85 -9.96 -1.09
C LYS A 37 2.01 -10.04 -2.60
N SER A 38 3.03 -10.78 -3.08
CA SER A 38 3.23 -10.96 -4.52
C SER A 38 2.09 -11.73 -5.18
N LEU A 39 1.50 -12.70 -4.48
CA LEU A 39 0.33 -13.43 -4.98
C LEU A 39 -0.90 -12.53 -5.14
N ILE A 40 -1.13 -11.62 -4.20
CA ILE A 40 -2.23 -10.64 -4.31
C ILE A 40 -1.99 -9.70 -5.48
N ASN A 41 -0.77 -9.18 -5.63
CA ASN A 41 -0.41 -8.33 -6.77
C ASN A 41 -0.62 -9.07 -8.11
N ALA A 42 -0.17 -10.33 -8.19
CA ALA A 42 -0.36 -11.19 -9.36
C ALA A 42 -1.86 -11.33 -9.72
N SER A 43 -2.73 -11.52 -8.72
CA SER A 43 -4.17 -11.63 -8.93
C SER A 43 -4.82 -10.36 -9.50
N GLN A 44 -4.16 -9.20 -9.39
CA GLN A 44 -4.64 -7.91 -9.86
C GLN A 44 -4.13 -7.53 -11.25
N VAL A 45 -3.22 -8.32 -11.85
CA VAL A 45 -2.62 -8.02 -13.16
C VAL A 45 -3.65 -8.09 -14.29
N SER A 46 -4.44 -9.17 -14.34
CA SER A 46 -5.49 -9.33 -15.35
C SER A 46 -6.53 -10.37 -14.92
N ARG A 47 -7.65 -10.45 -15.66
CA ARG A 47 -8.68 -11.48 -15.41
C ARG A 47 -8.12 -12.90 -15.57
N THR A 48 -7.25 -13.11 -16.56
CA THR A 48 -6.58 -14.40 -16.78
C THR A 48 -5.75 -14.80 -15.58
N TRP A 49 -4.94 -13.86 -15.07
CA TRP A 49 -4.13 -14.08 -13.88
C TRP A 49 -5.00 -14.39 -12.65
N LEU A 50 -6.11 -13.66 -12.47
CA LEU A 50 -7.06 -13.92 -11.40
C LEU A 50 -7.68 -15.33 -11.49
N THR A 51 -7.99 -15.79 -12.70
CA THR A 51 -8.53 -17.15 -12.92
C THR A 51 -7.52 -18.21 -12.52
N VAL A 52 -6.25 -18.09 -12.95
CA VAL A 52 -5.19 -19.03 -12.57
C VAL A 52 -4.92 -18.96 -11.06
N CYS A 53 -4.87 -17.77 -10.48
CA CYS A 53 -4.75 -17.58 -9.04
C CYS A 53 -5.90 -18.23 -8.23
N LYS A 54 -7.05 -18.49 -8.86
CA LYS A 54 -8.21 -19.14 -8.24
C LYS A 54 -8.39 -20.60 -8.67
N SER A 55 -7.48 -21.16 -9.48
CA SER A 55 -7.58 -22.54 -9.99
C SER A 55 -7.59 -23.56 -8.85
N THR A 56 -6.69 -23.39 -7.88
CA THR A 56 -6.56 -24.29 -6.75
C THR A 56 -7.31 -23.75 -5.52
N PRO A 57 -7.93 -24.64 -4.71
CA PRO A 57 -8.49 -24.27 -3.42
C PRO A 57 -7.49 -23.54 -2.51
N LYS A 58 -6.24 -24.01 -2.46
CA LYS A 58 -5.19 -23.41 -1.60
C LYS A 58 -4.88 -21.96 -1.95
N LEU A 59 -4.72 -21.64 -3.24
CA LEU A 59 -4.45 -20.28 -3.70
C LEU A 59 -5.68 -19.38 -3.51
N LYS A 60 -6.86 -19.90 -3.86
CA LYS A 60 -8.13 -19.19 -3.67
C LYS A 60 -8.33 -18.80 -2.20
N THR A 61 -8.10 -19.71 -1.26
CA THR A 61 -8.25 -19.43 0.18
C THR A 61 -7.31 -18.31 0.63
N ARG A 62 -6.02 -18.34 0.25
CA ARG A 62 -5.07 -17.27 0.58
C ARG A 62 -5.56 -15.89 0.10
N ILE A 63 -6.07 -15.83 -1.14
CA ILE A 63 -6.56 -14.58 -1.73
C ILE A 63 -7.83 -14.09 -1.02
N VAL A 64 -8.80 -14.99 -0.80
CA VAL A 64 -10.06 -14.65 -0.11
C VAL A 64 -9.80 -14.20 1.32
N GLU A 65 -8.93 -14.89 2.06
CA GLU A 65 -8.57 -14.52 3.43
C GLU A 65 -7.90 -13.15 3.49
N HIS A 66 -7.04 -12.82 2.52
CA HIS A 66 -6.44 -11.49 2.43
C HIS A 66 -7.52 -10.42 2.23
N TYR A 67 -8.44 -10.60 1.26
CA TYR A 67 -9.54 -9.64 1.05
C TYR A 67 -10.49 -9.56 2.25
N ARG A 68 -10.72 -10.68 2.95
CA ARG A 68 -11.53 -10.70 4.19
C ARG A 68 -10.85 -9.89 5.30
N ARG A 69 -9.54 -10.09 5.51
CA ARG A 69 -8.73 -9.29 6.44
C ARG A 69 -8.74 -7.81 6.05
N GLN A 70 -8.65 -7.53 4.75
CA GLN A 70 -8.74 -6.17 4.21
C GLN A 70 -10.11 -5.53 4.51
N GLN A 71 -11.21 -6.25 4.31
CA GLN A 71 -12.53 -5.73 4.65
C GLN A 71 -12.67 -5.49 6.16
N MET A 72 -12.15 -6.39 7.00
CA MET A 72 -12.23 -6.22 8.45
C MET A 72 -11.48 -4.97 8.96
N TYR A 73 -10.31 -4.61 8.42
CA TYR A 73 -9.66 -3.34 8.82
C TYR A 73 -10.46 -2.12 8.36
N ASN A 74 -11.14 -2.20 7.19
CA ASN A 74 -11.97 -1.10 6.69
C ASN A 74 -13.24 -0.92 7.53
N LEU A 75 -13.87 -2.02 7.94
CA LEU A 75 -15.08 -2.04 8.76
C LEU A 75 -14.82 -1.62 10.20
N PHE A 76 -13.69 -2.04 10.76
CA PHE A 76 -13.23 -1.62 12.07
C PHE A 76 -11.94 -0.83 11.88
N PRO A 77 -12.03 0.44 11.47
CA PRO A 77 -10.85 1.30 11.49
C PRO A 77 -10.36 1.27 12.93
N SER A 78 -9.17 0.69 13.13
CA SER A 78 -8.48 0.78 14.41
C SER A 78 -8.55 2.25 14.80
N VAL A 79 -9.21 2.55 15.92
CA VAL A 79 -9.18 3.89 16.51
C VAL A 79 -7.71 4.21 16.59
N LYS A 80 -7.24 5.07 15.68
CA LYS A 80 -5.84 5.50 15.68
C LYS A 80 -5.64 6.00 17.08
N ARG A 81 -4.79 5.31 17.85
CA ARG A 81 -4.32 5.81 19.14
C ARG A 81 -3.76 7.18 18.78
N THR A 82 -4.54 8.24 19.03
CA THR A 82 -4.08 9.61 18.93
C THR A 82 -2.79 9.61 19.68
N SER A 83 -1.70 9.87 18.97
CA SER A 83 -0.39 9.69 19.55
C SER A 83 -0.35 10.63 20.75
N ILE A 84 0.24 10.21 21.86
CA ILE A 84 0.38 11.07 23.05
C ILE A 84 0.96 12.45 22.66
N LEU A 85 1.77 12.48 21.60
CA LEU A 85 2.27 13.67 20.92
C LEU A 85 1.17 14.64 20.44
N ASP A 86 0.08 14.15 19.83
CA ASP A 86 -1.03 14.99 19.36
C ASP A 86 -1.73 15.69 20.54
N ILE A 87 -1.87 14.98 21.67
CA ILE A 87 -2.46 15.51 22.90
C ILE A 87 -1.52 16.57 23.52
N ILE A 88 -0.22 16.26 23.61
CA ILE A 88 0.79 17.19 24.13
C ILE A 88 0.81 18.48 23.29
N ILE A 89 0.85 18.37 21.96
CA ILE A 89 0.85 19.53 21.06
C ILE A 89 -0.40 20.38 21.29
N THR A 90 -1.56 19.75 21.40
CA THR A 90 -2.83 20.47 21.63
C THR A 90 -2.81 21.23 22.95
N ILE A 91 -2.33 20.60 24.03
CA ILE A 91 -2.22 21.24 25.36
C ILE A 91 -1.21 22.39 25.31
N THR A 92 -0.04 22.19 24.68
CA THR A 92 0.97 23.24 24.55
C THR A 92 0.42 24.45 23.80
N LEU A 93 -0.28 24.25 22.68
CA LEU A 93 -0.91 25.34 21.93
C LEU A 93 -1.96 26.08 22.76
N LEU A 94 -2.79 25.36 23.53
CA LEU A 94 -3.78 25.96 24.41
C LEU A 94 -3.13 26.86 25.48
N ILE A 95 -2.05 26.39 26.11
CA ILE A 95 -1.31 27.15 27.12
C ILE A 95 -0.70 28.43 26.51
N LEU A 96 -0.12 28.33 25.31
CA LEU A 96 0.44 29.50 24.61
C LEU A 96 -0.63 30.54 24.29
N VAL A 97 -1.81 30.11 23.83
CA VAL A 97 -2.94 31.01 23.55
C VAL A 97 -3.43 31.69 24.83
N LEU A 98 -3.56 30.94 25.94
CA LEU A 98 -3.93 31.52 27.24
C LEU A 98 -2.90 32.54 27.72
N PHE A 99 -1.61 32.24 27.58
CA PHE A 99 -0.55 33.17 27.95
C PHE A 99 -0.60 34.46 27.13
N GLN A 100 -0.81 34.37 25.81
CA GLN A 100 -1.01 35.54 24.96
C GLN A 100 -2.26 36.33 25.35
N PHE A 101 -3.37 35.65 25.66
CA PHE A 101 -4.60 36.29 26.11
C PHE A 101 -4.39 37.04 27.44
N ILE A 102 -3.72 36.42 28.40
CA ILE A 102 -3.37 37.06 29.68
C ILE A 102 -2.49 38.29 29.46
N ARG A 103 -1.46 38.20 28.58
CA ARG A 103 -0.66 39.38 28.20
C ARG A 103 -1.52 40.48 27.56
N CYS A 104 -2.44 40.14 26.66
CA CYS A 104 -3.32 41.12 26.02
C CYS A 104 -4.31 41.77 27.00
N VAL A 105 -4.78 41.03 28.01
CA VAL A 105 -5.76 41.53 29.00
C VAL A 105 -5.08 42.34 30.11
N ILE A 106 -3.96 41.86 30.64
CA ILE A 106 -3.23 42.51 31.74
C ILE A 106 -2.36 43.66 31.22
N PHE A 107 -1.66 43.46 30.11
CA PHE A 107 -0.81 44.47 29.48
C PHE A 107 -1.58 45.19 28.38
N ARG A 108 -2.79 45.65 28.68
CA ARG A 108 -3.46 46.65 27.84
C ARG A 108 -2.88 48.01 28.25
N PRO A 109 -1.97 48.62 27.47
CA PRO A 109 -1.50 49.97 27.76
C PRO A 109 -2.71 50.91 27.77
N LYS A 110 -2.96 51.57 28.90
CA LYS A 110 -3.77 52.78 28.92
C LYS A 110 -2.95 53.84 28.18
N TYR A 111 -3.17 53.96 26.87
CA TYR A 111 -2.82 55.16 26.14
C TYR A 111 -3.81 56.25 26.55
N TYR A 112 -3.43 57.05 27.54
CA TYR A 112 -3.97 58.38 27.82
C TYR A 112 -2.79 59.29 28.16
#